data_AF-A0A6V7KU61-F1
#
_entry.id   AF-A0A6V7KU61-F1
#
_cell.length_a   1.000
_cell.length_b   1.000
_cell.length_c   1.000
_cell.angle_alpha   90.00
_cell.angle_beta   90.00
_cell.angle_gamma   90.00
#
_symmetry.space_group_name_H-M   'P 1'
#
loop_
_entity.id
_entity.type
_entity.pdbx_description
1 polymer ?
#
loop_
_entity_poly.entity_id
_entity_poly.type
_entity_poly.pdbx_seq_one_letter_code
_entity_poly.pdbx_strand_id
1 'polypeptide(L)'
;RRALQISPGIEYVGSIRWELAGTLLLVWIMCYFCIWKGVKWTGKVVYFTSLFPYVLLTILLIRGITLPGAMEGIRFYVSPNLSKLKESE
;
A
#
# COMPACT_ATOMS: atom_id res chain seq x y z
N ARG A 1 -13.59 9.81 0.18
CA ARG A 1 -13.97 11.01 -0.61
C ARG A 1 -13.14 12.25 -0.29
N ARG A 2 -12.70 12.49 0.97
CA ARG A 2 -11.93 13.70 1.34
C ARG A 2 -10.55 13.80 0.65
N ALA A 3 -9.77 12.72 0.65
CA ALA A 3 -8.42 12.71 0.05
C ALA A 3 -8.47 12.89 -1.48
N LEU A 4 -9.26 12.06 -2.17
CA LEU A 4 -9.30 11.98 -3.63
C LEU A 4 -10.43 12.77 -4.31
N GLN A 5 -11.35 13.48 -3.63
CA GLN A 5 -12.37 14.41 -4.22
C GLN A 5 -12.67 14.11 -5.69
N ILE A 6 -13.28 12.95 -5.91
CA ILE A 6 -13.40 12.35 -7.23
C ILE A 6 -14.27 13.26 -8.09
N SER A 7 -13.76 13.65 -9.27
CA SER A 7 -14.52 14.41 -10.24
C SER A 7 -15.52 13.50 -10.98
N PRO A 8 -16.56 14.05 -11.61
CA PRO A 8 -17.60 13.26 -12.29
C PRO A 8 -17.08 12.48 -13.52
N GLY A 9 -15.92 12.83 -14.06
CA GLY A 9 -15.33 12.19 -15.23
C GLY A 9 -13.92 12.71 -15.52
N ILE A 10 -13.18 11.98 -16.36
CA ILE A 10 -11.78 12.29 -16.71
C ILE A 10 -11.61 13.63 -17.43
N GLU A 11 -12.65 14.08 -18.15
CA GLU A 11 -12.72 15.38 -18.82
C GLU A 11 -12.66 16.55 -17.83
N TYR A 12 -12.96 16.29 -16.56
CA TYR A 12 -12.92 17.28 -15.49
C TYR A 12 -11.66 17.06 -14.65
N VAL A 13 -10.56 17.67 -15.11
CA VAL A 13 -9.24 17.63 -14.44
C VAL A 13 -9.29 18.29 -13.06
N GLY A 14 -10.25 19.20 -12.84
CA GLY A 14 -10.44 19.89 -11.57
C GLY A 14 -9.28 20.85 -11.25
N SER A 15 -9.05 21.10 -9.96
CA SER A 15 -7.97 21.96 -9.49
C SER A 15 -6.85 21.15 -8.82
N ILE A 16 -5.62 21.69 -8.84
CA ILE A 16 -4.50 21.14 -8.07
C ILE A 16 -4.87 21.13 -6.59
N ARG A 17 -4.61 19.99 -5.94
CA ARG A 17 -4.83 19.83 -4.51
C ARG A 17 -3.55 20.01 -3.75
N TRP A 18 -3.48 21.11 -3.01
CA TRP A 18 -2.29 21.48 -2.24
C TRP A 18 -1.88 20.44 -1.20
N GLU A 19 -2.83 19.72 -0.59
CA GLU A 19 -2.52 18.60 0.32
C GLU A 19 -1.77 17.48 -0.41
N LEU A 20 -2.23 17.09 -1.60
CA LEU A 20 -1.60 16.04 -2.41
C LEU A 20 -0.29 16.51 -3.06
N ALA A 21 -0.23 17.77 -3.50
CA ALA A 21 0.99 18.36 -4.04
C ALA A 21 2.08 18.45 -2.95
N GLY A 22 1.70 18.81 -1.72
CA GLY A 22 2.59 18.86 -0.57
C GLY A 22 3.11 17.48 -0.17
N THR A 23 2.23 16.46 -0.10
CA THR A 23 2.67 15.09 0.18
C THR A 23 3.55 14.53 -0.92
N LEU A 24 3.26 14.84 -2.18
CA LEU A 24 4.10 14.45 -3.32
C LEU A 24 5.49 15.08 -3.23
N LEU A 25 5.57 16.39 -2.95
CA LEU A 25 6.85 17.10 -2.80
C LEU A 25 7.67 16.53 -1.63
N LEU A 26 7.02 16.22 -0.51
CA LEU A 26 7.66 15.58 0.64
C LEU A 26 8.25 14.21 0.26
N VAL A 27 7.48 13.37 -0.45
CA VAL A 27 7.96 12.05 -0.90
C VAL A 27 9.15 12.20 -1.86
N TRP A 28 9.10 13.15 -2.79
CA TRP A 28 10.22 13.43 -3.69
C TRP A 28 11.49 13.82 -2.95
N ILE A 29 11.38 14.70 -1.95
CA ILE A 29 12.51 15.11 -1.10
C ILE A 29 13.05 13.90 -0.32
N MET A 30 12.19 13.07 0.26
CA MET A 30 12.61 11.84 0.94
C MET A 30 13.34 10.88 0.00
N CYS A 31 12.81 10.65 -1.21
CA CYS A 31 13.45 9.80 -2.21
C CYS A 31 14.82 10.34 -2.64
N TYR A 32 14.93 11.65 -2.86
CA TYR A 32 16.21 12.30 -3.15
C TYR A 32 17.20 12.06 -2.01
N PHE A 33 16.78 12.34 -0.77
CA PHE A 33 17.62 12.07 0.38
C PHE A 33 18.07 10.62 0.38
N CYS A 34 17.15 9.65 0.19
CA CYS A 34 17.31 8.18 0.09
C CYS A 34 18.28 7.66 -0.99
N ILE A 35 18.71 8.52 -1.92
CA ILE A 35 19.69 8.14 -2.96
C ILE A 35 20.95 9.01 -2.92
N TRP A 36 20.92 10.23 -2.36
CA TRP A 36 21.98 11.22 -2.54
C TRP A 36 23.38 10.75 -2.09
N LYS A 37 23.50 10.00 -1.00
CA LYS A 37 24.81 9.47 -0.53
C LYS A 37 25.26 8.17 -1.24
N GLY A 38 24.58 7.79 -2.31
CA GLY A 38 24.88 6.61 -3.13
C GLY A 38 24.49 5.27 -2.48
N VAL A 39 24.80 4.19 -3.20
CA VAL A 39 24.30 2.83 -2.92
C VAL A 39 24.68 2.32 -1.51
N LYS A 40 25.84 2.71 -0.97
CA LYS A 40 26.23 2.31 0.40
C LYS A 40 25.28 2.84 1.47
N TRP A 41 24.77 4.06 1.28
CA TRP A 41 23.85 4.66 2.23
C TRP A 41 22.39 4.28 1.91
N THR A 42 22.00 4.20 0.62
CA THR A 42 20.71 3.63 0.22
C THR A 42 20.54 2.21 0.74
N GLY A 43 21.59 1.37 0.69
CA GLY A 43 21.56 0.01 1.26
C GLY A 43 21.24 0.01 2.75
N LYS A 44 21.80 0.95 3.53
CA LYS A 44 21.48 1.11 4.96
C LYS A 44 20.00 1.43 5.20
N VAL A 45 19.43 2.32 4.38
CA VAL A 45 18.01 2.68 4.45
C VAL A 45 17.14 1.48 4.06
N VAL A 46 17.54 0.75 3.01
CA VAL A 46 16.80 -0.41 2.50
C VAL A 46 16.68 -1.51 3.54
N TYR A 47 17.71 -1.76 4.37
CA TYR A 47 17.59 -2.76 5.45
C TYR A 47 16.41 -2.47 6.40
N PHE A 48 16.12 -1.19 6.66
CA PHE A 48 14.96 -0.81 7.47
C PHE A 48 13.66 -0.91 6.67
N THR A 49 13.61 -0.31 5.46
CA THR A 49 12.38 -0.26 4.67
C THR A 49 11.93 -1.61 4.13
N SER A 50 12.85 -2.57 3.96
CA SER A 50 12.52 -3.94 3.57
C SER A 50 12.04 -4.78 4.74
N LEU A 51 12.63 -4.61 5.94
CA LEU A 51 12.27 -5.38 7.13
C LEU A 51 10.96 -4.92 7.76
N PHE A 52 10.73 -3.60 7.81
CA PHE A 52 9.58 -3.00 8.47
C PHE A 52 8.22 -3.54 7.97
N PRO A 53 7.98 -3.71 6.65
CA PRO A 53 6.76 -4.35 6.15
C PRO A 53 6.55 -5.76 6.71
N TYR A 54 7.58 -6.59 6.84
CA TYR A 54 7.43 -7.95 7.41
C TYR A 54 7.02 -7.92 8.88
N VAL A 55 7.60 -7.00 9.65
CA VAL A 55 7.22 -6.80 11.06
C VAL A 55 5.76 -6.36 11.16
N LEU A 56 5.34 -5.38 10.35
CA LEU A 56 3.95 -4.93 10.30
C LEU A 56 3.00 -6.06 9.88
N LEU A 57 3.33 -6.82 8.84
CA LEU A 57 2.52 -7.96 8.39
C LEU A 57 2.38 -9.01 9.50
N THR A 58 3.44 -9.26 10.27
CA THR A 58 3.42 -10.22 11.37
C THR A 58 2.49 -9.74 12.50
N ILE A 59 2.58 -8.47 12.87
CA ILE A 59 1.70 -7.86 13.88
C ILE A 59 0.24 -7.87 13.41
N LEU A 60 0.01 -7.48 12.15
CA LEU A 60 -1.32 -7.48 11.54
C LEU A 60 -1.90 -8.89 11.45
N LEU A 61 -1.08 -9.92 11.18
CA LEU A 61 -1.51 -11.31 11.16
C LEU A 61 -1.96 -11.76 12.56
N ILE A 62 -1.12 -11.56 13.58
CA ILE A 62 -1.44 -11.92 14.97
C ILE A 62 -2.71 -11.18 15.42
N ARG A 63 -2.82 -9.89 15.12
CA ARG A 63 -4.02 -9.13 15.43
C ARG A 63 -5.24 -9.63 14.66
N GLY A 64 -5.08 -9.93 13.38
CA GLY A 64 -6.14 -10.42 12.50
C GLY A 64 -6.74 -11.74 12.98
N ILE A 65 -5.90 -12.71 13.37
CA ILE A 65 -6.39 -14.02 13.86
C ILE A 65 -6.98 -13.95 15.28
N THR A 66 -6.65 -12.92 16.06
CA THR A 66 -7.20 -12.74 17.41
C THR A 66 -8.53 -12.00 17.42
N LEU A 67 -8.98 -11.46 16.28
CA LEU A 67 -10.31 -10.84 16.16
C LEU A 67 -11.41 -11.89 16.01
N PRO A 68 -12.60 -11.66 16.61
CA PRO A 68 -13.75 -12.54 16.40
C PRO A 68 -14.17 -12.50 14.92
N GLY A 69 -14.53 -13.65 14.35
CA GLY A 69 -14.91 -13.77 12.94
C GLY A 69 -13.75 -13.98 11.95
N ALA A 70 -12.50 -14.02 12.41
CA ALA A 70 -11.33 -14.24 11.52
C ALA A 70 -11.42 -15.53 10.68
N MET A 71 -12.00 -16.59 11.24
CA MET A 71 -12.12 -17.90 10.58
C MET A 71 -13.04 -17.86 9.35
N GLU A 72 -14.05 -17.00 9.32
CA GLU A 72 -14.94 -16.86 8.17
C GLU A 72 -14.21 -16.26 6.97
N GLY A 73 -13.41 -15.21 7.21
CA GLY A 73 -12.55 -14.61 6.20
C GLY A 73 -11.50 -15.59 5.66
N ILE A 74 -10.87 -16.38 6.55
CA ILE A 74 -9.89 -17.41 6.15
C ILE A 74 -10.55 -18.49 5.29
N ARG A 75 -11.73 -18.98 5.69
CA ARG A 75 -12.47 -19.98 4.90
C ARG A 75 -12.85 -19.43 3.53
N PHE A 76 -13.38 -18.21 3.45
CA PHE A 76 -13.68 -17.57 2.18
C PHE A 76 -12.46 -17.47 1.25
N TYR A 77 -11.30 -17.11 1.81
CA TYR A 77 -10.06 -16.99 1.03
C TYR A 77 -9.51 -18.33 0.53
N VAL A 78 -9.55 -19.38 1.37
CA VAL A 78 -8.94 -20.68 1.07
C VAL A 78 -9.90 -21.62 0.32
N SER A 79 -11.22 -21.45 0.45
CA SER A 79 -12.22 -22.28 -0.23
C SER A 79 -12.10 -22.15 -1.76
N PRO A 80 -11.68 -23.21 -2.48
CA PRO A 80 -11.42 -23.12 -3.90
C PRO A 80 -12.74 -23.09 -4.69
N ASN A 81 -12.87 -22.14 -5.61
CA ASN A 81 -13.94 -22.15 -6.60
C ASN A 81 -13.41 -22.62 -7.96
N LEU A 82 -13.58 -23.91 -8.24
CA LEU A 82 -13.09 -24.55 -9.47
C LEU A 82 -13.77 -24.03 -10.74
N SER A 83 -14.97 -23.44 -10.65
CA SER A 83 -15.63 -22.85 -11.83
C SER A 83 -14.88 -21.63 -12.35
N LYS A 84 -14.18 -20.89 -11.48
CA LYS A 84 -13.34 -19.74 -11.84
C LYS A 84 -12.13 -20.10 -12.69
N LEU A 85 -11.65 -21.35 -12.65
CA LEU A 85 -10.53 -21.80 -13.49
C LEU A 85 -10.91 -21.99 -14.96
N LYS A 86 -12.22 -22.08 -15.26
CA LYS A 86 -12.74 -22.27 -16.62
C LYS A 86 -13.04 -20.94 -17.31
N GLU A 87 -13.21 -19.86 -16.56
CA GLU A 87 -13.45 -18.52 -17.08
C GLU A 87 -12.13 -17.93 -17.61
N SER A 88 -12.16 -17.35 -18.81
CA SER A 88 -10.98 -16.76 -19.49
C SER A 88 -10.87 -15.25 -19.28
N GLU A 89 -11.42 -14.73 -18.18
CA GLU A 89 -11.39 -13.31 -17.83
C GLU A 89 -9.97 -12.82 -17.51
#